data_AF-J4H4B2-F1
#
_entry.id   AF-J4H4B2-F1
#
_cell.length_a   1.000
_cell.length_b   1.000
_cell.length_c   1.000
_cell.angle_alpha   90.00
_cell.angle_beta   90.00
_cell.angle_gamma   90.00
#
_symmetry.space_group_name_H-M   'P 1'
#
loop_
_entity.id
_entity.type
_entity.pdbx_description
1 polymer ?
#
loop_
_entity_poly.entity_id
_entity_poly.type
_entity_poly.pdbx_seq_one_letter_code
_entity_poly.pdbx_strand_id
1 'polypeptide(L)'
;MSASDEVIASYSGNSSDNAHDLRITSHGKIRAWVEFSLDFLQKNPEKPLSLHTLPAAKGKAPARGEATGGEVQLEAATSATQDKSTRMHTSTSMIPRLVSVVEIIKREYLKTLDPALSDAGKLSGLHQYNEVDALDDIDSGDSIETAEEKRQKELAAVLRGKRHLRQHKIAYMRVTLCRRELPHLLAKGATYQKPQVRALSKSARARLKKRLRKQDMVE
;
A
#
# COMPACT_ATOMS: atom_id res chain seq x y z
N MET A 1 9.96 23.97 44.25
CA MET A 1 10.53 24.77 43.14
C MET A 1 11.40 23.78 42.35
N SER A 2 10.83 22.90 41.54
CA SER A 2 10.37 23.10 40.15
C SER A 2 11.45 23.73 39.28
N ALA A 3 12.22 22.87 38.62
CA ALA A 3 13.01 23.21 37.44
C ALA A 3 12.76 22.10 36.42
N SER A 4 11.77 22.38 35.57
CA SER A 4 11.61 21.81 34.24
C SER A 4 12.81 22.23 33.40
N ASP A 5 13.40 21.34 32.60
CA ASP A 5 13.87 21.73 31.26
C ASP A 5 14.20 20.50 30.37
N GLU A 6 13.47 20.47 29.26
CA GLU A 6 13.81 19.99 27.92
C GLU A 6 14.38 18.57 27.73
N VAL A 7 13.47 17.60 27.68
CA VAL A 7 13.69 16.39 26.87
C VAL A 7 13.50 16.78 25.40
N ILE A 8 14.61 16.98 24.71
CA ILE A 8 14.67 17.13 23.24
C ILE A 8 14.10 15.86 22.61
N ALA A 9 12.86 15.93 22.16
CA ALA A 9 12.25 14.92 21.31
C ALA A 9 12.96 14.96 19.95
N SER A 10 13.97 14.12 19.79
CA SER A 10 14.58 13.83 18.50
C SER A 10 13.49 13.26 17.57
N TYR A 11 13.06 14.07 16.60
CA TYR A 11 12.29 13.66 15.43
C TYR A 11 13.19 12.82 14.51
N SER A 12 13.47 11.59 14.94
CA SER A 12 14.09 10.53 14.15
C SER A 12 12.95 9.61 13.71
N GLY A 13 12.82 9.37 12.40
CA GLY A 13 11.63 8.77 11.76
C GLY A 13 10.99 7.62 12.52
N ASN A 14 9.74 7.84 12.97
CA ASN A 14 8.89 6.81 13.58
C ASN A 14 8.57 5.72 12.54
N SER A 15 9.48 4.77 12.35
CA SER A 15 9.22 3.35 12.57
C SER A 15 7.77 2.88 12.36
N SER A 16 7.33 2.88 11.11
CA SER A 16 6.48 1.84 10.55
C SER A 16 7.20 0.47 10.57
N ASP A 17 7.80 0.09 11.71
CA ASP A 17 9.09 -0.63 11.79
C ASP A 17 9.07 -2.13 11.50
N ASN A 18 7.99 -2.65 10.93
CA ASN A 18 8.02 -4.00 10.39
C ASN A 18 6.91 -4.27 9.38
N ALA A 19 6.21 -3.22 8.92
CA ALA A 19 5.24 -3.38 7.85
C ALA A 19 6.01 -3.57 6.54
N HIS A 20 5.70 -4.64 5.80
CA HIS A 20 6.26 -4.79 4.47
C HIS A 20 5.47 -3.91 3.51
N ASP A 21 6.13 -2.94 2.89
CA ASP A 21 5.50 -2.02 1.95
C ASP A 21 5.54 -2.58 0.52
N LEU A 22 4.37 -2.63 -0.13
CA LEU A 22 4.19 -3.07 -1.49
C LEU A 22 3.49 -1.99 -2.32
N ARG A 23 4.21 -1.42 -3.27
CA ARG A 23 3.66 -0.40 -4.18
C ARG A 23 2.89 -1.02 -5.34
N ILE A 24 1.67 -0.54 -5.56
CA ILE A 24 0.86 -0.88 -6.75
C ILE A 24 1.16 0.09 -7.89
N THR A 25 1.59 -0.46 -9.03
CA THR A 25 1.99 0.31 -10.22
C THR A 25 1.10 -0.01 -11.43
N SER A 26 1.17 0.78 -12.50
CA SER A 26 0.38 0.55 -13.71
C SER A 26 0.74 -0.75 -14.44
N HIS A 27 2.03 -1.08 -14.50
CA HIS A 27 2.56 -2.16 -15.34
C HIS A 27 2.77 -3.49 -14.59
N GLY A 28 2.62 -3.53 -13.26
CA GLY A 28 2.81 -4.77 -12.50
C GLY A 28 1.64 -5.75 -12.65
N LYS A 29 1.91 -7.06 -12.64
CA LYS A 29 0.88 -8.10 -12.80
C LYS A 29 0.14 -8.32 -11.48
N ILE A 30 -1.19 -8.27 -11.50
CA ILE A 30 -2.04 -8.49 -10.30
C ILE A 30 -1.73 -9.82 -9.61
N ARG A 31 -1.58 -10.90 -10.39
CA ARG A 31 -1.28 -12.24 -9.86
C ARG A 31 0.01 -12.26 -9.03
N ALA A 32 1.06 -11.61 -9.52
CA ALA A 32 2.34 -11.56 -8.82
C ALA A 32 2.24 -10.87 -7.46
N TRP A 33 1.50 -9.76 -7.35
CA TRP A 33 1.27 -9.11 -6.06
C TRP A 33 0.43 -9.97 -5.12
N VAL A 34 -0.60 -10.64 -5.64
CA VAL A 34 -1.47 -11.52 -4.84
C VAL A 34 -0.67 -12.70 -4.29
N GLU A 35 0.06 -13.41 -5.16
CA GLU A 35 0.90 -14.57 -4.78
C GLU A 35 1.93 -14.18 -3.72
N PHE A 36 2.66 -13.08 -3.96
CA PHE A 36 3.61 -12.54 -2.99
C PHE A 36 2.94 -12.21 -1.66
N SER A 37 1.78 -11.54 -1.69
CA SER A 37 1.08 -11.11 -0.47
C SER A 37 0.60 -12.29 0.36
N LEU A 38 0.06 -13.33 -0.30
CA LEU A 38 -0.40 -14.55 0.38
C LEU A 38 0.76 -15.30 1.02
N ASP A 39 1.87 -15.47 0.28
CA ASP A 39 3.09 -16.10 0.78
C ASP A 39 3.68 -15.32 1.97
N PHE A 40 3.73 -13.99 1.85
CA PHE A 40 4.21 -13.11 2.92
C PHE A 40 3.38 -13.25 4.20
N LEU A 41 2.05 -13.19 4.10
CA LEU A 41 1.14 -13.29 5.25
C LEU A 41 1.12 -14.68 5.90
N GLN A 42 1.44 -15.73 5.14
CA GLN A 42 1.61 -17.09 5.66
C GLN A 42 2.93 -17.23 6.41
N LYS A 43 4.04 -16.76 5.83
CA LYS A 43 5.39 -16.86 6.41
C LYS A 43 5.62 -15.90 7.58
N ASN A 44 4.96 -14.75 7.59
CA ASN A 44 5.17 -13.68 8.57
C ASN A 44 3.85 -13.29 9.25
N PRO A 45 3.28 -14.13 10.13
CA PRO A 45 1.96 -13.90 10.70
C PRO A 45 1.85 -12.64 11.57
N GLU A 46 2.97 -12.23 12.17
CA GLU A 46 3.05 -11.06 13.06
C GLU A 46 3.35 -9.76 12.30
N LYS A 47 3.76 -9.84 11.02
CA LYS A 47 4.14 -8.65 10.26
C LYS A 47 2.98 -8.14 9.40
N PRO A 48 2.60 -6.86 9.51
CA PRO A 48 1.62 -6.27 8.61
C PRO A 48 2.17 -6.14 7.19
N LEU A 49 1.26 -6.19 6.21
CA LEU A 49 1.54 -5.93 4.80
C LEU A 49 0.81 -4.65 4.38
N SER A 50 1.56 -3.65 3.93
CA SER A 50 1.04 -2.33 3.54
C SER A 50 1.08 -2.18 2.02
N LEU A 51 -0.08 -2.11 1.38
CA LEU A 51 -0.19 -1.87 -0.05
C LEU A 51 -0.52 -0.40 -0.33
N HIS A 52 0.21 0.29 -1.21
CA HIS A 52 0.02 1.74 -1.41
C HIS A 52 0.16 2.21 -2.86
N THR A 53 -0.36 3.41 -3.14
CA THR A 53 -0.25 4.08 -4.45
C THR A 53 0.70 5.29 -4.47
N LEU A 54 1.48 5.52 -3.41
CA LEU A 54 2.48 6.61 -3.37
C LEU A 54 3.33 6.65 -4.65
N PRO A 55 3.71 7.86 -5.13
CA PRO A 55 4.62 8.01 -6.27
C PRO A 55 5.99 7.38 -5.97
N ALA A 56 6.76 7.15 -7.04
CA ALA A 56 8.14 6.70 -6.86
C ALA A 56 8.90 7.82 -6.16
N ALA A 57 9.68 7.49 -5.12
CA ALA A 57 10.66 8.45 -4.62
C ALA A 57 11.58 8.81 -5.79
N LYS A 58 11.56 10.09 -6.20
CA LYS A 58 12.50 10.61 -7.19
C LYS A 58 13.87 10.60 -6.51
N GLY A 59 14.76 9.71 -6.92
CA GLY A 59 16.13 9.66 -6.42
C GLY A 59 16.41 8.56 -5.38
N LYS A 60 16.40 7.30 -5.81
CA LYS A 60 17.46 6.32 -5.51
C LYS A 60 17.20 5.11 -6.40
N ALA A 61 17.85 5.04 -7.55
CA ALA A 61 17.95 3.77 -8.24
C ALA A 61 18.64 2.78 -7.27
N PRO A 62 18.07 1.59 -7.02
CA PRO A 62 18.83 0.57 -6.31
C PRO A 62 20.05 0.24 -7.16
N ALA A 63 21.24 0.37 -6.57
CA ALA A 63 22.47 -0.14 -7.14
C ALA A 63 22.27 -1.64 -7.41
N ARG A 64 21.99 -1.98 -8.67
CA ARG A 64 21.86 -3.35 -9.13
C ARG A 64 23.30 -3.85 -9.28
N GLY A 65 23.66 -4.79 -8.42
CA GLY A 65 24.93 -5.50 -8.48
C GLY A 65 25.18 -6.10 -9.86
N GLU A 66 26.47 -6.18 -10.18
CA GLU A 66 27.07 -6.73 -11.38
C GLU A 66 26.53 -8.12 -11.72
N ALA A 67 26.05 -8.27 -12.96
CA ALA A 67 26.16 -9.50 -13.75
C ALA A 67 25.73 -9.23 -15.20
N THR A 68 26.75 -9.06 -16.05
CA THR A 68 26.88 -9.67 -17.38
C THR A 68 25.88 -9.30 -18.49
N GLY A 69 26.37 -8.43 -19.40
CA GLY A 69 26.36 -8.60 -20.85
C GLY A 69 25.05 -8.95 -21.57
N GLY A 70 24.47 -7.95 -22.23
CA GLY A 70 23.44 -8.15 -23.25
C GLY A 70 22.93 -6.80 -23.78
N GLU A 71 23.57 -6.29 -24.84
CA GLU A 71 23.05 -5.17 -25.64
C GLU A 71 21.66 -5.50 -26.18
N VAL A 72 20.65 -4.72 -25.80
CA VAL A 72 19.42 -4.57 -26.58
C VAL A 72 19.06 -3.09 -26.62
N GLN A 73 18.89 -2.60 -27.85
CA GLN A 73 18.63 -1.23 -28.27
C GLN A 73 17.57 -0.50 -27.43
N LEU A 74 17.93 0.71 -26.99
CA LEU A 74 17.00 1.75 -26.59
C LEU A 74 16.30 2.27 -27.85
N GLU A 75 15.05 1.86 -28.09
CA GLU A 75 14.15 2.61 -28.95
C GLU A 75 13.44 3.69 -28.14
N ALA A 76 13.77 4.93 -28.49
CA ALA A 76 13.11 6.14 -28.06
C ALA A 76 11.66 6.14 -28.59
N ALA A 77 10.70 5.90 -27.70
CA ALA A 77 9.29 6.13 -27.99
C ALA A 77 9.00 7.64 -27.98
N THR A 78 9.16 8.22 -29.17
CA THR A 78 8.32 9.25 -29.78
C THR A 78 7.31 9.95 -28.85
N SER A 79 7.67 11.16 -28.46
CA SER A 79 6.80 12.18 -27.88
C SER A 79 5.76 12.64 -28.92
N ALA A 80 4.62 11.95 -28.96
CA ALA A 80 3.44 12.41 -29.67
C ALA A 80 2.69 13.45 -28.81
N THR A 81 2.61 14.68 -29.34
CA THR A 81 1.75 15.77 -28.87
C THR A 81 0.29 15.35 -28.89
N GLN A 82 -0.27 15.05 -27.72
CA GLN A 82 -1.71 14.86 -27.52
C GLN A 82 -2.24 15.94 -26.57
N ASP A 83 -3.41 16.46 -26.93
CA ASP A 83 -4.16 17.47 -26.21
C ASP A 83 -4.15 17.25 -24.69
N LYS A 84 -3.72 18.29 -23.96
CA LYS A 84 -3.58 18.30 -22.50
C LYS A 84 -4.96 18.33 -21.83
N SER A 85 -5.75 17.28 -22.02
CA SER A 85 -6.76 16.93 -21.01
C SER A 85 -6.00 16.61 -19.72
N THR A 86 -6.42 17.23 -18.63
CA THR A 86 -5.80 17.09 -17.31
C THR A 86 -5.93 15.64 -16.83
N ARG A 87 -4.99 14.79 -17.24
CA ARG A 87 -4.94 13.39 -16.85
C ARG A 87 -4.67 13.33 -15.35
N MET A 88 -5.50 12.60 -14.61
CA MET A 88 -5.33 12.40 -13.17
C MET A 88 -3.94 11.85 -12.85
N HIS A 89 -3.36 12.25 -11.71
CA HIS A 89 -2.07 11.75 -11.27
C HIS A 89 -2.08 10.21 -11.13
N THR A 90 -0.93 9.58 -11.37
CA THR A 90 -0.79 8.11 -11.38
C THR A 90 -1.21 7.48 -10.03
N SER A 91 -0.83 8.10 -8.91
CA SER A 91 -1.22 7.65 -7.57
C SER A 91 -2.73 7.57 -7.37
N THR A 92 -3.47 8.52 -7.93
CA THR A 92 -4.94 8.58 -7.80
C THR A 92 -5.61 7.62 -8.77
N SER A 93 -5.11 7.53 -10.01
CA SER A 93 -5.64 6.60 -11.01
C SER A 93 -5.42 5.12 -10.67
N MET A 94 -4.43 4.79 -9.82
CA MET A 94 -4.16 3.41 -9.37
C MET A 94 -4.99 2.96 -8.16
N ILE A 95 -5.75 3.84 -7.50
CA ILE A 95 -6.54 3.49 -6.31
C ILE A 95 -7.54 2.35 -6.60
N PRO A 96 -8.33 2.35 -7.70
CA PRO A 96 -9.24 1.24 -8.00
C PRO A 96 -8.53 -0.11 -8.17
N ARG A 97 -7.32 -0.08 -8.72
CA ARG A 97 -6.48 -1.27 -8.91
C ARG A 97 -5.95 -1.79 -7.58
N LEU A 98 -5.48 -0.90 -6.69
CA LEU A 98 -5.07 -1.25 -5.33
C LEU A 98 -6.21 -1.98 -4.59
N VAL A 99 -7.42 -1.40 -4.61
CA VAL A 99 -8.59 -2.02 -3.97
C VAL A 99 -8.87 -3.39 -4.56
N SER A 100 -8.81 -3.54 -5.88
CA SER A 100 -9.01 -4.83 -6.54
C SER A 100 -8.01 -5.90 -6.08
N VAL A 101 -6.72 -5.54 -5.95
CA VAL A 101 -5.66 -6.44 -5.46
C VAL A 101 -5.93 -6.85 -4.01
N VAL A 102 -6.22 -5.88 -3.13
CA VAL A 102 -6.54 -6.13 -1.71
C VAL A 102 -7.73 -7.07 -1.57
N GLU A 103 -8.80 -6.86 -2.33
CA GLU A 103 -10.00 -7.71 -2.30
C GLU A 103 -9.72 -9.14 -2.77
N ILE A 104 -8.86 -9.32 -3.77
CA ILE A 104 -8.43 -10.65 -4.20
C ILE A 104 -7.62 -11.33 -3.09
N ILE A 105 -6.65 -10.62 -2.48
CA ILE A 105 -5.84 -11.15 -1.37
C ILE A 105 -6.73 -11.64 -0.24
N LYS A 106 -7.70 -10.83 0.21
CA LYS A 106 -8.62 -11.20 1.29
C LYS A 106 -9.42 -12.47 0.97
N ARG A 107 -9.95 -12.57 -0.27
CA ARG A 107 -10.72 -13.74 -0.70
C ARG A 107 -9.87 -15.00 -0.81
N GLU A 108 -8.68 -14.90 -1.38
CA GLU A 108 -7.77 -16.05 -1.53
C GLU A 108 -7.21 -16.49 -0.18
N TYR A 109 -6.87 -15.55 0.72
CA TYR A 109 -6.42 -15.87 2.07
C TYR A 109 -7.47 -16.70 2.84
N LEU A 110 -8.75 -16.33 2.75
CA LEU A 110 -9.84 -17.11 3.35
C LEU A 110 -10.02 -18.51 2.74
N LYS A 111 -9.48 -18.78 1.56
CA LYS A 111 -9.50 -20.11 0.93
C LYS A 111 -8.31 -20.96 1.38
N THR A 112 -7.17 -20.34 1.68
CA THR A 112 -5.94 -21.04 2.10
C THR A 112 -5.94 -21.41 3.58
N LEU A 113 -6.81 -20.80 4.40
CA LEU A 113 -6.98 -21.19 5.80
C LEU A 113 -7.44 -22.64 5.93
N ASP A 114 -6.75 -23.40 6.78
CA ASP A 114 -7.00 -24.82 7.01
C ASP A 114 -8.43 -25.08 7.52
N PRO A 115 -9.20 -25.98 6.87
CA PRO A 115 -10.47 -26.48 7.38
C PRO A 115 -10.41 -27.00 8.82
N ALA A 116 -9.28 -27.53 9.32
CA ALA A 116 -9.19 -27.99 10.71
C ALA A 116 -9.36 -26.84 11.73
N LEU A 117 -8.77 -25.67 11.44
CA LEU A 117 -8.97 -24.45 12.23
C LEU A 117 -10.39 -23.87 12.08
N SER A 118 -11.10 -24.27 11.02
CA SER A 118 -12.50 -23.89 10.80
C SER A 118 -13.49 -24.59 11.72
N ASP A 119 -13.16 -25.80 12.17
CA ASP A 119 -14.01 -26.58 13.07
C ASP A 119 -14.05 -25.97 14.48
N ALA A 120 -13.00 -25.24 14.88
CA ALA A 120 -12.98 -24.43 16.10
C ALA A 120 -13.78 -23.11 15.99
N GLY A 121 -14.41 -22.83 14.83
CA GLY A 121 -15.27 -21.66 14.63
C GLY A 121 -14.54 -20.32 14.47
N LYS A 122 -13.21 -20.33 14.26
CA LYS A 122 -12.36 -19.12 14.25
C LYS A 122 -11.62 -18.91 12.92
N LEU A 123 -12.30 -19.04 11.78
CA LEU A 123 -11.76 -18.55 10.50
C LEU A 123 -11.91 -17.02 10.42
N SER A 124 -11.03 -16.27 11.10
CA SER A 124 -10.95 -14.84 10.90
C SER A 124 -10.12 -14.54 9.65
N GLY A 125 -10.64 -13.67 8.78
CA GLY A 125 -9.87 -13.09 7.70
C GLY A 125 -8.78 -12.13 8.19
N LEU A 126 -8.38 -11.24 7.30
CA LEU A 126 -7.39 -10.20 7.61
C LEU A 126 -8.08 -8.96 8.16
N HIS A 127 -7.48 -8.35 9.18
CA HIS A 127 -7.78 -7.01 9.64
C HIS A 127 -7.29 -6.01 8.59
N GLN A 128 -8.08 -4.97 8.33
CA GLN A 128 -7.76 -3.98 7.30
C GLN A 128 -7.78 -2.58 7.90
N TYR A 129 -6.75 -1.78 7.59
CA TYR A 129 -6.63 -0.38 7.97
C TYR A 129 -6.41 0.47 6.72
N ASN A 130 -7.29 1.43 6.47
CA ASN A 130 -7.23 2.30 5.30
C ASN A 130 -6.74 3.68 5.71
N GLU A 131 -5.72 4.17 5.03
CA GLU A 131 -5.23 5.55 5.11
C GLU A 131 -5.44 6.21 3.74
N VAL A 132 -6.02 7.41 3.73
CA VAL A 132 -6.11 8.27 2.55
C VAL A 132 -5.50 9.61 2.93
N ASP A 133 -4.57 10.07 2.11
CA ASP A 133 -3.80 11.27 2.39
C ASP A 133 -3.42 11.96 1.07
N ALA A 134 -2.94 13.18 1.16
CA ALA A 134 -2.62 14.02 0.02
C ALA A 134 -1.16 14.47 0.09
N LEU A 135 -0.45 14.31 -1.02
CA LEU A 135 0.84 14.94 -1.22
C LEU A 135 0.60 16.30 -1.84
N ASP A 136 1.22 17.34 -1.28
CA ASP A 136 1.29 18.61 -1.97
C ASP A 136 2.16 18.42 -3.23
N ASP A 137 1.61 18.77 -4.38
CA ASP A 137 2.32 18.77 -5.65
C ASP A 137 3.26 19.97 -5.64
N ILE A 138 4.37 19.84 -4.88
CA ILE A 138 5.47 20.80 -4.95
C ILE A 138 6.06 20.58 -6.32
N ASP A 139 5.56 21.35 -7.29
CA ASP A 139 5.91 21.39 -8.70
C ASP A 139 7.42 21.18 -8.84
N SER A 140 7.80 19.90 -9.00
CA SER A 140 9.18 19.46 -8.97
C SER A 140 9.75 19.63 -10.37
N GLY A 141 9.65 20.86 -10.86
CA GLY A 141 10.42 21.34 -11.99
C GLY A 141 11.86 21.43 -11.53
N ASP A 142 12.67 20.51 -12.04
CA ASP A 142 14.12 20.39 -11.89
C ASP A 142 14.83 21.56 -12.60
N SER A 143 14.45 22.79 -12.22
CA SER A 143 15.13 24.00 -12.63
C SER A 143 16.22 24.18 -11.59
N ILE A 144 17.48 24.11 -12.01
CA ILE A 144 18.65 24.51 -11.21
C ILE A 144 18.53 26.02 -11.02
N GLU A 145 17.58 26.43 -10.20
CA GLU A 145 17.34 27.81 -9.81
C GLU A 145 17.82 27.93 -8.38
N THR A 146 18.54 29.01 -8.11
CA THR A 146 18.98 29.31 -6.75
C THR A 146 17.76 29.40 -5.84
N ALA A 147 17.91 29.03 -4.56
CA ALA A 147 16.81 29.06 -3.59
C ALA A 147 16.13 30.44 -3.52
N GLU A 148 16.88 31.50 -3.83
CA GLU A 148 16.39 32.87 -3.89
C GLU A 148 15.53 33.16 -5.13
N GLU A 149 15.93 32.69 -6.32
CA GLU A 149 15.13 32.80 -7.55
C GLU A 149 13.81 32.04 -7.44
N LYS A 150 13.83 30.85 -6.83
CA LYS A 150 12.62 30.06 -6.58
C LYS A 150 11.65 30.80 -5.66
N ARG A 151 12.16 31.37 -4.55
CA ARG A 151 11.37 32.17 -3.61
C ARG A 151 10.79 33.41 -4.29
N GLN A 152 11.58 34.11 -5.11
CA GLN A 152 11.13 35.31 -5.83
C GLN A 152 10.07 34.97 -6.88
N LYS A 153 10.20 33.85 -7.61
CA LYS A 153 9.16 33.37 -8.54
C LYS A 153 7.89 32.94 -7.83
N GLU A 154 7.99 32.23 -6.70
CA GLU A 154 6.84 31.85 -5.89
C GLU A 154 6.11 33.09 -5.40
N LEU A 155 6.82 34.05 -4.79
CA LEU A 155 6.23 35.32 -4.37
C LEU A 155 5.64 36.12 -5.54
N ALA A 156 6.34 36.19 -6.68
CA ALA A 156 5.83 36.85 -7.87
C ALA A 156 4.57 36.15 -8.41
N ALA A 157 4.49 34.82 -8.39
CA ALA A 157 3.30 34.07 -8.78
C ALA A 157 2.13 34.28 -7.81
N VAL A 158 2.42 34.33 -6.50
CA VAL A 158 1.46 34.66 -5.43
C VAL A 158 0.87 36.07 -5.63
N LEU A 159 1.74 37.04 -5.96
CA LEU A 159 1.39 38.46 -6.03
C LEU A 159 0.85 38.91 -7.39
N ARG A 160 1.19 38.23 -8.50
CA ARG A 160 0.82 38.62 -9.88
C ARG A 160 -0.60 38.18 -10.28
N GLY A 161 -1.23 37.26 -9.55
CA GLY A 161 -2.50 36.65 -9.97
C GLY A 161 -3.77 37.44 -9.62
N LYS A 162 -4.57 37.83 -10.63
CA LYS A 162 -6.02 38.16 -10.48
C LYS A 162 -6.88 36.92 -10.14
N ARG A 163 -6.27 35.74 -10.04
CA ARG A 163 -6.84 34.42 -9.69
C ARG A 163 -5.96 33.81 -8.60
N HIS A 164 -6.58 33.26 -7.56
CA HIS A 164 -5.92 32.75 -6.35
C HIS A 164 -5.02 31.54 -6.64
N LEU A 165 -4.02 31.30 -5.80
CA LEU A 165 -3.14 30.11 -5.87
C LEU A 165 -3.96 28.84 -5.95
N ARG A 166 -3.78 28.07 -7.04
CA ARG A 166 -4.35 26.73 -7.17
C ARG A 166 -3.43 25.76 -6.46
N GLN A 167 -3.87 25.25 -5.31
CA GLN A 167 -3.17 24.16 -4.63
C GLN A 167 -3.45 22.85 -5.37
N HIS A 168 -2.42 22.28 -5.98
CA HIS A 168 -2.47 20.96 -6.59
C HIS A 168 -2.13 19.93 -5.51
N LYS A 169 -3.11 19.08 -5.18
CA LYS A 169 -2.95 18.00 -4.20
C LYS A 169 -3.10 16.65 -4.90
N ILE A 170 -2.13 15.77 -4.69
CA ILE A 170 -2.12 14.42 -5.22
C ILE A 170 -2.61 13.47 -4.13
N ALA A 171 -3.84 12.98 -4.29
CA ALA A 171 -4.37 11.97 -3.38
C ALA A 171 -3.68 10.61 -3.60
N TYR A 172 -3.35 9.94 -2.50
CA TYR A 172 -2.88 8.55 -2.47
C TYR A 172 -3.63 7.75 -1.41
N MET A 173 -3.56 6.42 -1.54
CA MET A 173 -4.17 5.50 -0.59
C MET A 173 -3.14 4.47 -0.14
N ARG A 174 -3.20 4.11 1.15
CA ARG A 174 -2.49 2.97 1.73
C ARG A 174 -3.50 2.06 2.43
N VAL A 175 -3.34 0.76 2.24
CA VAL A 175 -4.14 -0.27 2.89
C VAL A 175 -3.20 -1.23 3.60
N THR A 176 -3.34 -1.34 4.91
CA THR A 176 -2.56 -2.28 5.72
C THR A 176 -3.41 -3.50 6.04
N LEU A 177 -2.90 -4.69 5.73
CA LEU A 177 -3.50 -5.98 6.03
C LEU A 177 -2.67 -6.72 7.09
N CYS A 178 -3.34 -7.28 8.09
CA CYS A 178 -2.68 -8.02 9.16
C CYS A 178 -3.60 -9.08 9.78
N ARG A 179 -3.01 -10.05 10.49
CA ARG A 179 -3.75 -11.12 11.18
C ARG A 179 -4.19 -10.76 12.59
N ARG A 180 -3.59 -9.72 13.17
CA ARG A 180 -3.87 -9.22 14.53
C ARG A 180 -4.28 -7.76 14.45
N GLU A 181 -5.03 -7.30 15.43
CA GLU A 181 -5.41 -5.89 15.52
C GLU A 181 -4.19 -4.99 15.78
N LEU A 182 -4.18 -3.81 15.14
CA LEU A 182 -3.15 -2.79 15.26
C LEU A 182 -3.76 -1.47 15.77
N PRO A 183 -3.88 -1.28 17.11
CA PRO A 183 -4.49 -0.08 17.69
C PRO A 183 -3.74 1.22 17.38
N HIS A 184 -2.43 1.17 17.14
CA HIS A 184 -1.65 2.36 16.82
C HIS A 184 -2.04 2.99 15.47
N LEU A 185 -2.52 2.20 14.50
CA LEU A 185 -3.02 2.73 13.23
C LEU A 185 -4.35 3.46 13.40
N LEU A 186 -5.20 2.99 14.31
CA LEU A 186 -6.42 3.70 14.69
C LEU A 186 -6.10 5.04 15.34
N ALA A 187 -5.12 5.08 16.25
CA ALA A 187 -4.68 6.32 16.89
C ALA A 187 -4.14 7.33 15.87
N LYS A 188 -3.54 6.86 14.78
CA LYS A 188 -3.08 7.68 13.65
C LYS A 188 -4.21 8.17 12.73
N GLY A 189 -5.45 7.72 12.94
CA GLY A 189 -6.61 8.10 12.14
C GLY A 189 -6.91 7.17 10.96
N ALA A 190 -6.29 5.98 10.89
CA ALA A 190 -6.65 4.99 9.87
C ALA A 190 -8.07 4.45 10.10
N THR A 191 -8.82 4.25 9.03
CA THR A 191 -10.15 3.64 9.10
C THR A 191 -10.02 2.12 9.21
N TYR A 192 -10.49 1.55 10.31
CA TYR A 192 -10.46 0.11 10.55
C TYR A 192 -11.68 -0.61 9.96
N GLN A 193 -11.42 -1.75 9.31
CA GLN A 193 -12.43 -2.68 8.85
C GLN A 193 -12.17 -4.07 9.44
N LYS A 194 -13.21 -4.65 10.05
CA LYS A 194 -13.16 -5.95 10.70
C LYS A 194 -12.94 -7.09 9.68
N PRO A 195 -12.23 -8.15 10.06
CA PRO A 195 -12.06 -9.34 9.23
C PRO A 195 -13.38 -9.95 8.79
N GLN A 196 -13.44 -10.39 7.54
CA GLN A 196 -14.53 -11.25 7.09
C GLN A 196 -14.37 -12.63 7.73
N VAL A 197 -15.44 -13.14 8.33
CA VAL A 197 -15.47 -14.48 8.90
C VAL A 197 -16.20 -15.40 7.93
N ARG A 198 -15.51 -16.43 7.45
CA ARG A 198 -16.13 -17.42 6.55
C ARG A 198 -16.75 -18.53 7.38
N ALA A 199 -18.08 -18.53 7.49
CA ALA A 199 -18.79 -19.68 8.02
C ALA A 199 -18.90 -20.77 6.95
N LEU A 200 -18.43 -21.99 7.26
CA LEU A 200 -18.76 -23.15 6.44
C LEU A 200 -20.27 -23.40 6.48
N SER A 201 -20.87 -23.67 5.31
CA SER A 201 -22.28 -24.02 5.22
C SER A 201 -22.57 -25.32 5.98
N LYS A 202 -23.81 -25.50 6.46
CA LYS A 202 -24.24 -26.73 7.16
C LYS A 202 -23.93 -27.99 6.34
N SER A 203 -24.14 -27.94 5.02
CA SER A 203 -23.85 -29.05 4.12
C SER A 203 -22.35 -29.32 3.97
N ALA A 204 -21.51 -28.28 3.88
CA ALA A 204 -20.05 -28.43 3.83
C ALA A 204 -19.51 -29.05 5.13
N ARG A 205 -19.99 -28.59 6.29
CA ARG A 205 -19.65 -29.14 7.61
C ARG A 205 -20.04 -30.62 7.72
N ALA A 206 -21.26 -30.97 7.30
CA ALA A 206 -21.73 -32.36 7.31
C ALA A 206 -20.86 -33.28 6.43
N ARG A 207 -20.43 -32.80 5.25
CA ARG A 207 -19.53 -33.54 4.34
C ARG A 207 -18.14 -33.75 4.95
N LEU A 208 -17.57 -32.71 5.59
CA LEU A 208 -16.30 -32.80 6.30
C LEU A 208 -16.35 -33.82 7.45
N LYS A 209 -17.37 -33.73 8.32
CA LYS A 209 -17.58 -34.68 9.41
C LYS A 209 -17.73 -36.13 8.93
N LYS A 210 -18.39 -36.34 7.79
CA LYS A 210 -18.52 -37.68 7.18
C LYS A 210 -17.18 -38.21 6.64
N ARG A 211 -16.31 -37.34 6.10
CA ARG A 211 -14.96 -37.73 5.63
C ARG A 211 -14.03 -38.09 6.78
N LEU A 212 -14.03 -37.29 7.85
CA LEU A 212 -13.23 -37.56 9.07
C LEU A 212 -13.58 -38.93 9.66
N ARG A 213 -14.87 -39.21 9.90
CA ARG A 213 -15.34 -40.52 10.39
C ARG A 213 -14.92 -41.71 9.51
N LYS A 214 -14.73 -41.50 8.21
CA LYS A 214 -14.31 -42.56 7.29
C LYS A 214 -12.80 -42.82 7.39
N GLN A 215 -12.01 -41.80 7.70
CA GLN A 215 -10.57 -41.96 7.94
C GLN A 215 -10.33 -42.68 9.27
N ASP A 216 -11.07 -42.32 10.32
CA ASP A 216 -10.97 -42.96 11.65
C ASP A 216 -11.35 -44.46 11.66
N MET A 217 -12.06 -44.96 10.64
CA MET A 217 -12.43 -46.39 10.54
C MET A 217 -11.44 -47.24 9.73
N VAL A 218 -10.44 -46.61 9.11
CA VAL A 218 -9.46 -47.29 8.25
C VAL A 218 -8.10 -47.46 8.96
N GLU A 219 -7.89 -46.77 10.08
CA GLU A 219 -6.84 -47.06 11.08
C GLU A 219 -7.33 -48.10 12.10
#